data_AF-A0A1G8YP37-F1
#
_entry.id   AF-A0A1G8YP37-F1
#
_cell.length_a   1.000
_cell.length_b   1.000
_cell.length_c   1.000
_cell.angle_alpha   90.00
_cell.angle_beta   90.00
_cell.angle_gamma   90.00
#
_symmetry.space_group_name_H-M   'P 1'
#
loop_
_entity.id
_entity.type
_entity.pdbx_description
1 polymer ?
#
loop_
_entity_poly.entity_id
_entity_poly.type
_entity_poly.pdbx_seq_one_letter_code
_entity_poly.pdbx_strand_id
1 'polypeptide(L)' 'MDAKVVGDCDEFPFSSVKDGPGWGDQNFSVRGVPLKNNRSDGWYLGVFYARYRVLLPDAPKRPNGDRFWVSVKSTPAQ' A
#
# COMPACT_ATOMS: atom_id res chain seq x y z
N MET A 1 -18.20 25.84 4.42
CA MET A 1 -17.11 25.26 5.23
C MET A 1 -16.70 23.99 4.53
N ASP A 2 -15.66 24.05 3.71
CA ASP A 2 -15.17 22.90 2.97
C ASP A 2 -14.62 21.89 3.98
N ALA A 3 -15.25 20.72 4.05
CA ALA A 3 -14.75 19.64 4.89
C ALA A 3 -13.34 19.32 4.40
N LYS A 4 -12.32 19.70 5.17
CA LYS A 4 -10.94 19.30 4.97
C LYS A 4 -10.94 17.78 4.98
N VAL A 5 -10.95 17.17 3.79
CA VAL A 5 -10.72 15.73 3.67
C VAL A 5 -9.37 15.52 4.32
N VAL A 6 -9.37 14.90 5.51
CA VAL A 6 -8.15 14.38 6.11
C VAL A 6 -7.69 13.31 5.15
N GLY A 7 -6.74 13.65 4.29
CA GLY A 7 -6.15 12.74 3.33
C GLY A 7 -4.93 12.08 3.97
N ASP A 8 -4.76 10.79 3.72
CA ASP A 8 -3.46 10.15 3.92
C ASP A 8 -2.71 10.15 2.59
N CYS A 9 -1.38 10.11 2.67
CA CYS A 9 -0.52 9.82 1.54
C CYS A 9 -0.56 8.31 1.28
N ASP A 10 -1.03 7.91 0.11
CA ASP A 10 -0.87 6.54 -0.38
C ASP A 10 0.33 6.46 -1.32
N GLU A 11 1.08 5.36 -1.25
CA GLU A 11 2.34 5.18 -1.98
C GLU A 11 2.31 3.95 -2.89
N PHE A 12 2.83 4.10 -4.10
CA PHE A 12 3.08 2.98 -5.01
C PHE A 12 4.47 3.10 -5.66
N PRO A 13 5.36 2.08 -5.55
CA PRO A 13 5.17 0.82 -4.81
C PRO A 13 5.02 1.02 -3.29
N PHE A 14 4.33 0.08 -2.62
CA PHE A 14 4.00 0.20 -1.19
C PHE A 14 5.25 0.26 -0.29
N SER A 15 5.21 1.03 0.81
CA SER A 15 6.33 1.15 1.77
C SER A 15 6.83 -0.19 2.34
N SER A 16 5.98 -1.22 2.33
CA SER A 16 6.28 -2.57 2.79
C SER A 16 7.06 -3.44 1.78
N VAL A 17 7.26 -2.99 0.54
CA VAL A 17 8.00 -3.73 -0.49
C VAL A 17 9.39 -3.15 -0.73
N LYS A 18 10.28 -3.96 -1.30
CA LYS A 18 11.67 -3.59 -1.56
C LYS A 18 11.81 -2.34 -2.45
N ASP A 19 10.90 -2.17 -3.40
CA ASP A 19 10.92 -1.06 -4.36
C ASP A 19 10.15 0.17 -3.84
N GLY A 20 9.60 0.11 -2.62
CA GLY A 20 8.82 1.19 -2.03
C GLY A 20 9.66 2.19 -1.24
N PRO A 21 9.03 3.27 -0.73
CA PRO A 21 9.72 4.38 -0.05
C PRO A 21 10.53 3.99 1.20
N GLY A 22 10.23 2.86 1.84
CA GLY A 22 10.94 2.40 3.03
C GLY A 22 12.26 1.69 2.76
N TRP A 23 12.50 1.23 1.53
CA TRP A 23 13.60 0.32 1.20
C TRP A 23 14.27 0.55 -0.17
N GLY A 24 13.55 1.17 -1.11
CA GLY A 24 13.97 1.32 -2.51
C GLY A 24 14.83 2.56 -2.77
N ASP A 25 14.99 2.90 -4.04
CA ASP A 25 15.77 4.04 -4.55
C ASP A 25 14.99 5.37 -4.52
N GLN A 26 13.91 5.43 -3.75
CA GLN A 26 12.97 6.56 -3.69
C GLN A 26 12.21 6.84 -5.01
N ASN A 27 12.20 5.91 -5.97
CA ASN A 27 11.37 6.01 -7.18
C ASN A 27 9.96 5.47 -6.92
N PHE A 28 9.13 6.25 -6.24
CA PHE A 28 7.73 5.92 -5.95
C PHE A 28 6.82 7.11 -6.25
N SER A 29 5.55 6.80 -6.49
CA SER A 29 4.48 7.79 -6.60
C SER A 29 3.75 7.94 -5.28
N VAL A 30 3.30 9.16 -4.99
CA VAL A 30 2.46 9.48 -3.83
C VAL A 30 1.21 10.21 -4.29
N ARG A 31 0.06 9.84 -3.72
CA ARG A 31 -1.19 10.57 -3.94
C ARG A 31 -1.98 10.72 -2.64
N GLY A 32 -2.53 11.92 -2.42
CA GLY A 32 -3.49 12.14 -1.35
C GLY A 32 -4.81 11.42 -1.64
N VAL A 33 -5.23 10.54 -0.74
CA VAL A 33 -6.47 9.77 -0.84
C VAL A 33 -7.30 9.91 0.44
N PRO A 34 -8.63 9.70 0.40
CA PRO A 34 -9.46 9.75 1.61
C PRO A 34 -8.97 8.78 2.69
N LEU A 35 -8.73 9.27 3.91
CA LEU A 35 -8.22 8.49 5.06
C LEU A 35 -8.89 7.13 5.24
N LYS A 36 -10.22 7.08 5.16
CA LYS A 36 -10.99 5.85 5.37
C LYS A 36 -10.67 4.79 4.33
N ASN A 37 -10.49 5.19 3.07
CA ASN A 37 -10.15 4.27 1.99
C ASN A 37 -8.73 3.76 2.18
N ASN A 38 -7.76 4.66 2.42
CA ASN A 38 -6.36 4.27 2.60
C ASN A 38 -6.17 3.25 3.72
N ARG A 39 -6.83 3.47 4.87
CA ARG A 39 -6.76 2.53 6.00
C ARG A 39 -7.43 1.20 5.73
N SER A 40 -8.58 1.22 5.06
CA SER A 40 -9.29 0.01 4.66
C SER A 40 -8.44 -0.82 3.70
N ASP A 41 -7.88 -0.19 2.68
CA ASP A 41 -7.08 -0.85 1.65
C ASP A 41 -5.75 -1.36 2.23
N GLY A 42 -5.12 -0.59 3.12
CA GLY A 42 -3.95 -1.04 3.88
C GLY A 42 -4.22 -2.26 4.76
N TRP A 43 -5.42 -2.37 5.35
CA TRP A 43 -5.82 -3.58 6.09
C TRP A 43 -5.96 -4.79 5.17
N TYR A 44 -6.65 -4.65 4.02
CA TYR A 44 -6.78 -5.74 3.04
C TYR A 44 -5.42 -6.19 2.48
N LEU A 45 -4.52 -5.25 2.21
CA LEU A 45 -3.15 -5.54 1.80
C LEU A 45 -2.40 -6.31 2.90
N GLY A 46 -2.56 -5.92 4.16
CA GLY A 46 -2.01 -6.64 5.31
C GLY A 46 -2.53 -8.09 5.43
N VAL A 47 -3.83 -8.31 5.18
CA VAL A 47 -4.43 -9.66 5.14
C VAL A 47 -3.86 -10.49 3.98
N PHE A 48 -3.69 -9.89 2.80
CA PHE A 48 -3.03 -10.54 1.66
C PHE A 48 -1.61 -10.99 2.03
N TYR A 49 -0.80 -10.11 2.61
CA TYR A 49 0.56 -10.46 3.04
C TYR A 49 0.57 -11.59 4.07
N ALA A 50 -0.36 -11.59 5.03
CA ALA A 50 -0.45 -12.67 6.02
C ALA A 50 -0.83 -14.01 5.38
N ARG A 51 -1.81 -14.00 4.46
CA ARG A 51 -2.31 -15.20 3.77
C ARG A 51 -1.23 -15.86 2.91
N TYR A 52 -0.44 -15.07 2.19
CA TYR A 52 0.57 -15.56 1.25
C TYR A 52 2.01 -15.47 1.77
N ARG A 53 2.19 -15.04 3.02
CA ARG A 53 3.48 -14.89 3.71
C ARG A 53 4.50 -14.01 3.00
N VAL A 54 4.04 -13.02 2.22
CA VAL A 54 4.86 -12.12 1.38
C VAL A 54 5.84 -11.23 2.17
N LEU A 55 5.55 -11.00 3.46
CA LEU A 55 6.45 -10.27 4.36
C LEU A 55 7.00 -11.23 5.41
N LEU A 56 8.23 -10.97 5.85
CA LEU A 56 8.80 -11.64 7.00
C LEU A 56 7.96 -11.33 8.26
N PRO A 57 7.79 -12.32 9.16
CA PRO A 57 6.92 -12.20 10.33
C PRO A 57 7.48 -11.31 11.44
N ASP A 58 8.74 -10.87 11.33
CA ASP A 58 9.41 -10.00 12.30
C ASP A 58 9.07 -8.51 12.10
N ALA A 59 9.23 -7.72 13.16
CA ALA A 59 9.04 -6.28 13.12
C ALA A 59 10.40 -5.56 12.92
N PRO A 60 10.50 -4.56 12.01
CA PRO A 60 9.46 -4.12 11.07
C PRO A 60 9.25 -5.16 9.95
N LYS A 61 8.00 -5.37 9.50
CA LYS A 61 7.66 -6.33 8.45
C LYS A 61 8.51 -6.05 7.21
N ARG A 62 9.44 -6.95 6.89
CA ARG A 62 10.36 -6.79 5.76
C ARG A 62 9.87 -7.58 4.54
N PRO A 63 10.21 -7.18 3.32
CA PRO A 63 9.99 -8.03 2.15
C PRO A 63 10.69 -9.38 2.35
N ASN A 64 10.00 -10.51 2.13
CA ASN A 64 10.59 -11.84 2.25
C ASN A 64 11.35 -12.30 0.98
N GLY A 65 11.27 -11.52 -0.11
CA GLY A 65 11.85 -11.82 -1.43
C GLY A 65 10.84 -12.36 -2.45
N ASP A 66 9.63 -12.72 -2.05
CA ASP A 66 8.56 -13.14 -2.94
C ASP A 66 8.11 -11.99 -3.84
N ARG A 67 7.76 -12.35 -5.07
CA ARG A 67 7.22 -11.42 -6.06
C ARG A 67 5.71 -11.60 -6.15
N PHE A 68 5.00 -10.49 -6.23
CA PHE A 68 3.57 -10.46 -6.51
C PHE A 68 3.25 -9.35 -7.50
N TRP A 69 2.08 -9.45 -8.10
CA TRP A 69 1.60 -8.49 -9.10
C TRP A 69 0.37 -7.77 -8.57
N VAL A 70 0.29 -6.47 -8.83
CA VAL A 70 -0.89 -5.65 -8.55
C VAL A 70 -1.59 -5.35 -9.86
N SER A 71 -2.89 -5.61 -9.94
CA SER A 71 -3.73 -5.21 -11.07
C SER A 71 -4.86 -4.34 -10.56
N VAL A 72 -4.88 -3.07 -10.95
CA VAL A 72 -6.03 -2.19 -10.72
C VAL A 72 -7.05 -2.47 -11.81
N LYS A 73 -8.18 -3.06 -11.41
CA LYS A 73 -9.34 -3.19 -12.31
C LYS A 73 -10.17 -1.93 -12.12
N SER A 74 -10.20 -1.06 -13.13
CA SER A 74 -11.23 -0.03 -13.16
C SER A 74 -12.57 -0.71 -13.38
N THR A 75 -13.46 -0.64 -12.40
CA THR A 75 -14.88 -0.59 -12.74
C THR A 75 -15.11 0.81 -13.32
N PRO A 76 -15.68 0.96 -14.53
CA PRO A 76 -16.10 2.28 -14.99
C PRO A 76 -16.96 2.92 -13.90
N ALA A 77 -16.81 4.23 -13.70
CA ALA A 77 -17.72 4.96 -12.82
C ALA A 77 -19.17 4.67 -13.27
N GLN A 78 -19.99 4.15 -12.34
CA GLN A 78 -21.43 4.04 -12.54
C GLN A 78 -22.07 5.42 -12.56
#